data_AF-A0A5E4LTH6-F1
#
_entry.id   AF-A0A5E4LTH6-F1
#
_cell.length_a   1.000
_cell.length_b   1.000
_cell.length_c   1.000
_cell.angle_alpha   90.00
_cell.angle_beta   90.00
_cell.angle_gamma   90.00
#
_symmetry.space_group_name_H-M   'P 1'
#
loop_
_entity.id
_entity.type
_entity.pdbx_description
1 polymer ?
#
loop_
_entity_poly.entity_id
_entity_poly.type
_entity_poly.pdbx_seq_one_letter_code
_entity_poly.pdbx_strand_id
1 'polypeptide(L)'
;MAQTKPYKFKKKEDEPLLPLAISNPSKKGPYRFKKKDEGSGTVVAIAILLILILVFGGALLYILNQKSPDNPIIIPPNNSNNSNLTNQTTVPINCTTEDCIYTKAISENSHTLCLSLLNATLAQMCFEHFANSSIDACKLITANSKKKDCVTHFAMADQNALLCDLLLNEGIMECKIKVDSCYGDPYPDLCQAIKTSDPSKCKSNDECLLNYSITKKSASTCSQISETVISKACLSVVNSNDQCATLPKDAQQDYCYQLYSIYKNDYSSCDQIQDLESPYALDCYSYFAVTKDDLTICNALELDQRWACYTHYALTTGNLEGCANIHLLADSSRFQCIFEYAKKYGNAAACNYIPSNDLANRKICYQGVIIYSNANLDWHYCADVLLPDWSNKCFNEAAKLEKDVSICDKISEAYAQEACKIAYEVNQTK
;
A
#
# COMPACT_ATOMS: atom_id res chain seq x y z
N MET A 1 42.67 0.28 4.18
CA MET A 1 41.66 0.89 3.27
C MET A 1 40.90 -0.25 2.61
N ALA A 2 39.84 -0.75 3.26
CA ALA A 2 38.97 -1.76 2.65
C ALA A 2 38.00 -1.03 1.72
N GLN A 3 38.05 -1.37 0.42
CA GLN A 3 37.05 -0.89 -0.54
C GLN A 3 35.74 -1.61 -0.25
N THR A 4 34.80 -0.93 0.40
CA THR A 4 33.42 -1.40 0.50
C THR A 4 32.83 -1.40 -0.91
N LYS A 5 32.46 -2.59 -1.42
CA LYS A 5 31.73 -2.68 -2.69
C LYS A 5 30.36 -2.02 -2.48
N PRO A 6 29.93 -1.08 -3.34
CA PRO A 6 28.59 -0.51 -3.24
C PRO A 6 27.57 -1.65 -3.39
N TYR A 7 26.74 -1.81 -2.37
CA TYR A 7 25.61 -2.73 -2.41
C TYR A 7 24.65 -2.22 -3.50
N LYS A 8 24.65 -2.90 -4.66
CA LYS A 8 23.75 -2.57 -5.76
C LYS A 8 22.33 -2.95 -5.36
N PHE A 9 21.55 -1.97 -4.92
CA PHE A 9 20.09 -2.08 -4.98
C PHE A 9 19.70 -2.48 -6.40
N LYS A 10 18.95 -3.58 -6.54
CA LYS A 10 18.33 -3.91 -7.83
C LYS A 10 17.37 -2.78 -8.17
N LYS A 11 17.75 -1.97 -9.15
CA LYS A 11 16.88 -0.95 -9.75
C LYS A 11 15.65 -1.70 -10.27
N LYS A 12 14.48 -1.39 -9.71
CA LYS A 12 13.20 -1.91 -10.21
C LYS A 12 12.93 -1.12 -11.50
N GLU A 13 13.42 -1.65 -12.62
CA GLU A 13 13.29 -1.01 -13.93
C GLU A 13 11.83 -1.13 -14.42
N ASP A 14 11.30 0.00 -14.88
CA ASP A 14 10.08 0.17 -15.68
C ASP A 14 8.70 -0.11 -15.05
N GLU A 15 8.55 0.07 -13.73
CA GLU A 15 7.21 0.33 -13.18
C GLU A 15 6.86 1.79 -13.50
N PRO A 16 5.74 2.11 -14.19
CA PRO A 16 5.33 3.48 -14.38
C PRO A 16 5.23 4.11 -12.99
N LEU A 17 6.03 5.17 -12.76
CA LEU A 17 6.02 5.93 -11.51
C LEU A 17 4.63 6.53 -11.35
N LEU A 18 3.76 5.76 -10.69
CA LEU A 18 2.46 6.22 -10.25
C LEU A 18 2.71 7.43 -9.37
N PRO A 19 1.97 8.54 -9.57
CA PRO A 19 2.13 9.71 -8.75
C PRO A 19 2.02 9.27 -7.29
N LEU A 20 3.04 9.64 -6.49
CA LEU A 20 3.01 9.52 -5.04
C LEU A 20 1.63 9.94 -4.59
N ALA A 21 0.96 9.12 -3.76
CA ALA A 21 -0.35 9.43 -3.23
C ALA A 21 -0.35 10.89 -2.78
N ILE A 22 -0.95 11.76 -3.59
CA ILE A 22 -0.85 13.20 -3.40
C ILE A 22 -1.66 13.43 -2.15
N SER A 23 -0.96 13.67 -1.03
CA SER A 23 -1.64 13.88 0.23
C SER A 23 -2.38 15.19 0.07
N ASN A 24 -3.68 15.09 -0.23
CA ASN A 24 -4.56 16.24 -0.29
C ASN A 24 -4.34 17.00 1.03
N PRO A 25 -3.84 18.26 0.99
CA PRO A 25 -3.70 19.03 2.21
C PRO A 25 -5.11 19.22 2.75
N SER A 26 -5.47 18.37 3.72
CA SER A 26 -6.66 18.51 4.54
C SER A 26 -6.74 19.98 4.93
N LYS A 27 -7.92 20.62 4.74
CA LYS A 27 -8.26 22.03 5.02
C LYS A 27 -7.88 22.48 6.45
N LYS A 28 -6.60 22.46 6.80
CA LYS A 28 -6.03 23.00 8.01
C LYS A 28 -5.52 24.38 7.59
N GLY A 29 -6.22 25.40 8.06
CA GLY A 29 -5.89 26.79 7.80
C GLY A 29 -4.44 27.13 8.17
N PRO A 30 -3.97 28.32 7.75
CA PRO A 30 -2.57 28.72 7.87
C PRO A 30 -2.09 28.62 9.33
N TYR A 31 -1.09 27.77 9.55
CA TYR A 31 -0.39 27.67 10.83
C TYR A 31 0.40 28.96 11.08
N ARG A 32 -0.24 29.96 11.69
CA ARG A 32 0.48 31.05 12.34
C ARG A 32 1.07 30.51 13.65
N PHE A 33 2.39 30.40 13.71
CA PHE A 33 3.11 30.24 14.97
C PHE A 33 2.85 31.48 15.85
N LYS A 34 1.84 31.41 16.71
CA LYS A 34 1.71 32.33 17.84
C LYS A 34 2.71 31.91 18.91
N LYS A 35 3.58 32.85 19.32
CA LYS A 35 4.39 32.74 20.55
C LYS A 35 3.48 32.30 21.70
N LYS A 36 3.87 31.21 22.34
CA LYS A 36 3.10 30.56 23.40
C LYS A 36 3.46 31.24 24.72
N ASP A 37 2.49 31.92 25.32
CA ASP A 37 2.60 32.40 26.70
C ASP A 37 2.55 31.19 27.64
N GLU A 38 3.68 30.91 28.29
CA GLU A 38 3.86 29.84 29.27
C GLU A 38 3.17 30.24 30.59
N GLY A 39 1.92 29.83 30.78
CA GLY A 39 1.26 30.01 32.08
C GLY A 39 -0.16 29.47 32.22
N SER A 40 -0.88 29.17 31.14
CA SER A 40 -2.32 28.83 31.22
C SER A 40 -2.68 27.37 30.88
N GLY A 41 -1.74 26.58 30.34
CA GLY A 41 -2.04 25.26 29.77
C GLY A 41 -2.39 24.16 30.79
N THR A 42 -1.86 24.23 32.01
CA THR A 42 -2.07 23.19 33.03
C THR A 42 -3.49 23.18 33.59
N VAL A 43 -4.13 24.34 33.73
CA VAL A 43 -5.50 24.43 34.25
C VAL A 43 -6.50 23.88 33.23
N VAL A 44 -6.29 24.15 31.93
CA VAL A 44 -7.15 23.65 30.85
C VAL A 44 -7.01 22.13 30.67
N ALA A 45 -5.79 21.60 30.78
CA ALA A 45 -5.58 20.15 30.68
C ALA A 45 -6.27 19.35 31.81
N ILE A 46 -6.25 19.86 33.04
CA ILE A 46 -6.92 19.21 34.18
C ILE A 46 -8.44 19.25 34.01
N ALA A 47 -9.00 20.36 33.52
CA ALA A 47 -10.43 20.48 33.25
C ALA A 47 -10.90 19.49 32.17
N ILE A 48 -10.13 19.32 31.09
CA ILE A 48 -10.45 18.35 30.02
C ILE A 48 -10.37 16.91 30.54
N LEU A 49 -9.38 16.59 31.38
CA LEU A 49 -9.23 15.25 31.96
C LEU A 49 -10.43 14.87 32.85
N LEU A 50 -10.93 15.82 33.67
CA LEU A 50 -12.09 15.58 34.53
C LEU A 50 -13.39 15.38 33.72
N ILE A 51 -13.57 16.11 32.62
CA ILE A 51 -14.72 15.92 31.72
C ILE A 51 -14.67 14.54 31.06
N LEU A 52 -13.49 14.09 30.61
CA LEU A 52 -13.34 12.76 30.01
C LEU A 52 -13.63 11.65 31.03
N ILE A 53 -13.18 11.78 32.28
CA ILE A 53 -13.48 10.80 33.33
C ILE A 53 -14.99 10.73 33.61
N LEU A 54 -15.71 11.85 33.60
CA LEU A 54 -17.16 11.86 33.79
C LEU A 54 -17.92 11.25 32.61
N VAL A 55 -17.51 11.53 31.38
CA VAL A 55 -18.16 11.00 30.18
C VAL A 55 -17.91 9.50 30.03
N PHE A 56 -16.66 9.05 30.19
CA PHE A 56 -16.32 7.64 30.08
C PHE A 56 -16.80 6.83 31.29
N GLY A 57 -16.72 7.38 32.50
CA GLY A 57 -17.25 6.75 33.71
C GLY A 57 -18.78 6.57 33.65
N GLY A 58 -19.49 7.56 33.13
CA GLY A 58 -20.94 7.47 32.91
C GLY A 58 -21.33 6.46 31.84
N ALA A 59 -20.59 6.40 30.73
CA ALA A 59 -20.83 5.42 29.67
C ALA A 59 -20.57 3.98 30.12
N LEU A 60 -19.52 3.74 30.92
CA LEU A 60 -19.20 2.41 31.45
C LEU A 60 -20.28 1.90 32.41
N LEU A 61 -20.79 2.77 33.30
CA LEU A 61 -21.91 2.44 34.19
C LEU A 61 -23.22 2.20 33.42
N TYR A 62 -23.44 2.89 32.30
CA TYR A 62 -24.60 2.68 31.45
C TYR A 62 -24.55 1.33 30.72
N ILE A 63 -23.37 0.92 30.22
CA ILE A 63 -23.17 -0.38 29.54
C ILE A 63 -23.35 -1.54 30.53
N LEU A 64 -22.88 -1.41 31.78
CA LEU A 64 -23.05 -2.46 32.80
C LEU A 64 -24.50 -2.65 33.26
N ASN A 65 -25.40 -1.69 33.00
CA ASN A 65 -26.81 -1.76 33.38
C ASN A 65 -27.76 -2.16 32.24
N GLN A 66 -27.26 -2.41 31.03
CA GLN A 66 -28.11 -2.96 29.97
C GLN A 66 -28.26 -4.47 30.11
N LYS A 67 -29.40 -4.87 30.69
CA LYS A 67 -29.89 -6.24 30.64
C LYS A 67 -30.25 -6.57 29.18
N SER A 68 -29.56 -7.54 28.59
CA SER A 68 -29.77 -7.97 27.20
C SER A 68 -31.25 -8.29 26.94
N PRO A 69 -31.88 -7.69 25.91
CA PRO A 69 -33.13 -8.19 25.38
C PRO A 69 -32.87 -9.44 24.54
N ASP A 70 -33.49 -10.55 24.91
CA ASP A 70 -33.56 -11.76 24.09
C ASP A 70 -34.35 -11.45 22.82
N ASN A 71 -33.64 -11.16 21.72
CA ASN A 71 -34.24 -11.02 20.40
C ASN A 71 -34.13 -12.36 19.64
N PRO A 72 -35.24 -12.96 19.20
CA PRO A 72 -35.22 -14.12 18.33
C PRO A 72 -34.66 -13.76 16.94
N ILE A 73 -33.80 -14.63 16.43
CA ILE A 73 -33.21 -14.56 15.09
C ILE A 73 -34.35 -14.70 14.07
N ILE A 74 -34.69 -13.59 13.40
CA ILE A 74 -35.56 -13.58 12.22
C ILE A 74 -34.66 -13.67 10.98
N ILE A 75 -34.70 -14.82 10.31
CA ILE A 75 -34.05 -15.05 9.02
C ILE A 75 -34.86 -14.31 7.94
N PRO A 76 -34.25 -13.42 7.14
CA PRO A 76 -34.96 -12.72 6.08
C PRO A 76 -35.35 -13.67 4.94
N PRO A 77 -36.54 -13.51 4.34
CA PRO A 77 -36.98 -14.31 3.20
C PRO A 77 -36.13 -13.97 1.97
N ASN A 78 -35.49 -15.01 1.44
CA ASN A 78 -34.71 -14.99 0.21
C ASN A 78 -35.67 -14.81 -0.99
N ASN A 79 -35.82 -13.58 -1.47
CA ASN A 79 -36.56 -13.27 -2.70
C ASN A 79 -35.68 -13.63 -3.92
N SER A 80 -35.70 -14.91 -4.29
CA SER A 80 -35.34 -15.34 -5.63
C SER A 80 -36.55 -15.10 -6.54
N ASN A 81 -36.39 -14.17 -7.48
CA ASN A 81 -37.36 -13.95 -8.53
C ASN A 81 -37.49 -15.21 -9.39
N ASN A 82 -38.71 -15.74 -9.42
CA ASN A 82 -39.16 -16.84 -10.25
C ASN A 82 -38.84 -16.59 -11.73
N SER A 83 -37.84 -17.30 -12.24
CA SER A 83 -37.86 -17.79 -13.61
C SER A 83 -38.95 -18.86 -13.68
N ASN A 84 -39.95 -18.66 -14.54
CA ASN A 84 -41.03 -19.61 -14.79
C ASN A 84 -40.47 -21.02 -15.05
N LEU A 85 -40.50 -21.86 -14.01
CA LEU A 85 -40.30 -23.29 -14.11
C LEU A 85 -41.54 -23.84 -14.82
N THR A 86 -41.43 -23.97 -16.13
CA THR A 86 -42.42 -24.68 -16.94
C THR A 86 -42.49 -26.09 -16.38
N ASN A 87 -43.67 -26.52 -15.94
CA ASN A 87 -43.93 -27.85 -15.38
C ASN A 87 -43.40 -28.92 -16.34
N GLN A 88 -42.16 -29.38 -16.12
CA GLN A 88 -41.63 -30.56 -16.75
C GLN A 88 -42.44 -31.72 -16.20
N THR A 89 -43.26 -32.29 -17.07
CA THR A 89 -43.98 -33.53 -16.81
C THR A 89 -42.93 -34.60 -16.56
N THR A 90 -42.70 -34.94 -15.28
CA THR A 90 -41.77 -35.98 -14.87
C THR A 90 -42.31 -37.32 -15.34
N VAL A 91 -41.90 -37.74 -16.54
CA VAL A 91 -42.08 -39.11 -17.00
C VAL A 91 -41.31 -40.00 -16.02
N PRO A 92 -41.95 -41.02 -15.39
CA PRO A 92 -41.27 -41.89 -14.46
C PRO A 92 -40.08 -42.54 -15.16
N ILE A 93 -38.89 -42.21 -14.64
CA ILE A 93 -37.62 -42.68 -15.16
C ILE A 93 -37.51 -44.16 -14.78
N ASN A 94 -37.73 -45.08 -15.72
CA ASN A 94 -37.59 -46.51 -15.49
C ASN A 94 -36.11 -46.95 -15.57
N CYS A 95 -35.20 -46.19 -14.96
CA CYS A 95 -33.80 -46.58 -14.77
C CYS A 95 -33.62 -47.11 -13.35
N THR A 96 -33.19 -48.35 -13.20
CA THR A 96 -32.94 -48.98 -11.89
C THR A 96 -31.46 -49.05 -11.52
N THR A 97 -30.55 -48.79 -12.47
CA THR A 97 -29.09 -48.83 -12.25
C THR A 97 -28.47 -47.44 -12.40
N GLU A 98 -27.38 -47.18 -11.67
CA GLU A 98 -26.65 -45.90 -11.74
C GLU A 98 -26.07 -45.63 -13.14
N ASP A 99 -25.60 -46.65 -13.85
CA ASP A 99 -25.13 -46.54 -15.23
C ASP A 99 -26.24 -46.10 -16.20
N CYS A 100 -27.48 -46.57 -15.98
CA CYS A 100 -28.64 -46.13 -16.73
C CYS A 100 -28.92 -44.65 -16.49
N ILE A 101 -28.86 -44.20 -15.23
CA ILE A 101 -29.05 -42.80 -14.86
C ILE A 101 -27.95 -41.92 -15.49
N TYR A 102 -26.69 -42.33 -15.42
CA TYR A 102 -25.57 -41.62 -16.03
C TYR A 102 -25.71 -41.50 -17.56
N THR A 103 -25.99 -42.60 -18.24
CA THR A 103 -26.19 -42.61 -19.71
C THR A 103 -27.39 -41.75 -20.09
N LYS A 104 -28.47 -41.82 -19.30
CA LYS A 104 -29.66 -41.01 -19.49
C LYS A 104 -29.35 -39.52 -19.34
N ALA A 105 -28.64 -39.14 -18.27
CA ALA A 105 -28.19 -37.77 -18.03
C ALA A 105 -27.46 -37.20 -19.26
N ILE A 106 -26.49 -37.95 -19.80
CA ILE A 106 -25.75 -37.56 -21.02
C ILE A 106 -26.68 -37.44 -22.22
N SER A 107 -27.52 -38.44 -22.48
CA SER A 107 -28.40 -38.46 -23.65
C SER A 107 -29.45 -37.34 -23.64
N GLU A 108 -29.93 -36.96 -22.46
CA GLU A 108 -30.89 -35.88 -22.26
C GLU A 108 -30.22 -34.52 -22.02
N ASN A 109 -28.88 -34.46 -22.01
CA ASN A 109 -28.09 -33.29 -21.67
C ASN A 109 -28.52 -32.62 -20.34
N SER A 110 -28.84 -33.43 -19.33
CA SER A 110 -29.46 -32.98 -18.08
C SER A 110 -28.59 -33.28 -16.87
N HIS A 111 -27.85 -32.26 -16.40
CA HIS A 111 -26.98 -32.37 -15.23
C HIS A 111 -27.75 -32.62 -13.91
N THR A 112 -29.05 -32.29 -13.85
CA THR A 112 -29.87 -32.53 -12.65
C THR A 112 -30.07 -34.02 -12.39
N LEU A 113 -30.03 -34.87 -13.44
CA LEU A 113 -30.06 -36.32 -13.27
C LEU A 113 -28.82 -36.87 -12.56
N CYS A 114 -27.68 -36.18 -12.65
CA CYS A 114 -26.46 -36.56 -11.92
C CYS A 114 -26.65 -36.49 -10.39
N LEU A 115 -27.58 -35.67 -9.89
CA LEU A 115 -27.89 -35.59 -8.45
C LEU A 115 -28.54 -36.87 -7.91
N SER A 116 -29.07 -37.73 -8.78
CA SER A 116 -29.71 -39.00 -8.38
C SER A 116 -28.74 -40.18 -8.31
N LEU A 117 -27.46 -39.98 -8.65
CA LEU A 117 -26.41 -40.98 -8.51
C LEU A 117 -25.97 -41.07 -7.04
N LEU A 118 -25.88 -42.30 -6.51
CA LEU A 118 -25.45 -42.59 -5.14
C LEU A 118 -23.93 -42.76 -5.04
N ASN A 119 -23.30 -43.28 -6.10
CA ASN A 119 -21.85 -43.41 -6.21
C ASN A 119 -21.21 -42.04 -6.46
N ALA A 120 -20.48 -41.56 -5.46
CA ALA A 120 -19.84 -40.25 -5.50
C ALA A 120 -18.88 -40.08 -6.69
N THR A 121 -18.13 -41.13 -7.07
CA THR A 121 -17.20 -41.07 -8.20
C THR A 121 -17.94 -40.93 -9.52
N LEU A 122 -18.99 -41.73 -9.73
CA LEU A 122 -19.81 -41.65 -10.95
C LEU A 122 -20.57 -40.32 -11.03
N ALA A 123 -21.06 -39.81 -9.90
CA ALA A 123 -21.67 -38.50 -9.80
C ALA A 123 -20.69 -37.38 -10.21
N GLN A 124 -19.44 -37.41 -9.72
CA GLN A 124 -18.41 -36.44 -10.12
C GLN A 124 -18.08 -36.52 -11.61
N MET A 125 -17.91 -37.73 -12.17
CA MET A 125 -17.72 -37.90 -13.62
C MET A 125 -18.91 -37.33 -14.42
N CYS A 126 -20.13 -37.51 -13.92
CA CYS A 126 -21.34 -36.95 -14.53
C CYS A 126 -21.32 -35.41 -14.53
N PHE A 127 -21.02 -34.77 -13.40
CA PHE A 127 -20.90 -33.30 -13.33
C PHE A 127 -19.75 -32.76 -14.20
N GLU A 128 -18.61 -33.45 -14.23
CA GLU A 128 -17.48 -33.09 -15.10
C GLU A 128 -17.86 -33.16 -16.59
N HIS A 129 -18.73 -34.08 -17.00
CA HIS A 129 -19.23 -34.12 -18.39
C HIS A 129 -20.00 -32.84 -18.76
N PHE A 130 -20.76 -32.28 -17.83
CA PHE A 130 -21.54 -31.05 -18.01
C PHE A 130 -20.76 -29.76 -17.65
N ALA A 131 -19.50 -29.88 -17.25
CA ALA A 131 -18.66 -28.78 -16.81
C ALA A 131 -18.48 -27.67 -17.86
N ASN A 132 -18.63 -27.97 -19.14
CA ASN A 132 -18.49 -26.98 -20.21
C ASN A 132 -19.83 -26.33 -20.62
N SER A 133 -20.96 -26.84 -20.11
CA SER A 133 -22.31 -26.43 -20.55
C SER A 133 -23.24 -26.00 -19.40
N SER A 134 -22.89 -26.27 -18.14
CA SER A 134 -23.66 -25.87 -16.97
C SER A 134 -22.79 -25.35 -15.81
N ILE A 135 -22.98 -24.08 -15.44
CA ILE A 135 -22.38 -23.51 -14.22
C ILE A 135 -22.90 -24.18 -12.95
N ASP A 136 -24.14 -24.68 -12.96
CA ASP A 136 -24.70 -25.42 -11.83
C ASP A 136 -24.04 -26.78 -11.65
N ALA A 137 -23.63 -27.42 -12.77
CA ALA A 137 -22.78 -28.61 -12.70
C ALA A 137 -21.39 -28.27 -12.13
N CYS A 138 -20.76 -27.15 -12.56
CA CYS A 138 -19.47 -26.70 -11.99
C CYS A 138 -19.51 -26.56 -10.47
N LYS A 139 -20.60 -26.01 -9.91
CA LYS A 139 -20.76 -25.80 -8.46
C LYS A 139 -20.67 -27.11 -7.68
N LEU A 140 -21.10 -28.21 -8.28
CA LEU A 140 -21.19 -29.55 -7.69
C LEU A 140 -19.92 -30.40 -7.87
N ILE A 141 -18.94 -29.92 -8.67
CA ILE A 141 -17.62 -30.56 -8.78
C ILE A 141 -16.85 -30.38 -7.47
N THR A 142 -16.29 -31.46 -6.93
CA THR A 142 -15.51 -31.45 -5.68
C THR A 142 -14.00 -31.35 -5.92
N ALA A 143 -13.51 -31.78 -7.09
CA ALA A 143 -12.11 -31.65 -7.46
C ALA A 143 -11.74 -30.18 -7.72
N ASN A 144 -10.94 -29.59 -6.82
CA ASN A 144 -10.59 -28.15 -6.87
C ASN A 144 -10.01 -27.70 -8.21
N SER A 145 -9.13 -28.48 -8.83
CA SER A 145 -8.54 -28.14 -10.13
C SER A 145 -9.59 -28.10 -11.24
N LYS A 146 -10.46 -29.10 -11.31
CA LYS A 146 -11.55 -29.17 -12.30
C LYS A 146 -12.59 -28.08 -12.06
N LYS A 147 -12.97 -27.84 -10.80
CA LYS A 147 -13.88 -26.75 -10.42
C LYS A 147 -13.31 -25.39 -10.81
N LYS A 148 -12.02 -25.16 -10.56
CA LYS A 148 -11.30 -23.94 -10.96
C LYS A 148 -11.40 -23.69 -12.45
N ASP A 149 -11.06 -24.69 -13.27
CA ASP A 149 -11.10 -24.56 -14.73
C ASP A 149 -12.54 -24.29 -15.23
N CYS A 150 -13.51 -25.05 -14.71
CA CYS A 150 -14.95 -24.94 -15.01
C CYS A 150 -15.50 -23.55 -14.71
N VAL A 151 -15.34 -23.08 -13.46
CA VAL A 151 -15.83 -21.77 -13.01
C VAL A 151 -15.13 -20.65 -13.76
N THR A 152 -13.81 -20.75 -13.98
CA THR A 152 -13.06 -19.71 -14.71
C THR A 152 -13.56 -19.60 -16.16
N HIS A 153 -13.84 -20.73 -16.81
CA HIS A 153 -14.40 -20.75 -18.17
C HIS A 153 -15.72 -19.97 -18.25
N PHE A 154 -16.67 -20.28 -17.37
CA PHE A 154 -17.96 -19.56 -17.32
C PHE A 154 -17.81 -18.09 -16.91
N ALA A 155 -16.97 -17.81 -15.92
CA ALA A 155 -16.72 -16.44 -15.47
C ALA A 155 -16.17 -15.58 -16.62
N MET A 156 -15.28 -16.13 -17.46
CA MET A 156 -14.75 -15.46 -18.64
C MET A 156 -15.80 -15.31 -19.74
N ALA A 157 -16.56 -16.37 -20.03
CA ALA A 157 -17.62 -16.37 -21.04
C ALA A 157 -18.70 -15.32 -20.73
N ASP A 158 -19.10 -15.20 -19.47
CA ASP A 158 -20.13 -14.27 -19.00
C ASP A 158 -19.57 -12.88 -18.63
N GLN A 159 -18.24 -12.70 -18.69
CA GLN A 159 -17.54 -11.51 -18.16
C GLN A 159 -17.97 -11.17 -16.71
N ASN A 160 -18.22 -12.20 -15.90
CA ASN A 160 -18.77 -12.07 -14.57
C ASN A 160 -17.78 -12.56 -13.51
N ALA A 161 -16.99 -11.62 -12.96
CA ALA A 161 -15.98 -11.92 -11.95
C ALA A 161 -16.57 -12.44 -10.62
N LEU A 162 -17.88 -12.27 -10.36
CA LEU A 162 -18.53 -12.81 -9.17
C LEU A 162 -18.64 -14.35 -9.24
N LEU A 163 -18.63 -14.95 -10.44
CA LEU A 163 -18.60 -16.41 -10.56
C LEU A 163 -17.32 -17.00 -9.97
N CYS A 164 -16.21 -16.24 -9.98
CA CYS A 164 -14.96 -16.67 -9.35
C CYS A 164 -15.07 -16.83 -7.82
N ASP A 165 -16.08 -16.24 -7.16
CA ASP A 165 -16.32 -16.43 -5.72
C ASP A 165 -16.86 -17.83 -5.38
N LEU A 166 -17.16 -18.65 -6.38
CA LEU A 166 -17.48 -20.08 -6.22
C LEU A 166 -16.24 -20.96 -5.97
N LEU A 167 -15.04 -20.39 -6.09
CA LEU A 167 -13.78 -21.08 -5.84
C LEU A 167 -13.37 -21.00 -4.37
N LEU A 168 -12.52 -21.94 -3.94
CA LEU A 168 -11.81 -21.82 -2.67
C LEU A 168 -10.79 -20.68 -2.75
N ASN A 169 -10.32 -20.17 -1.60
CA ASN A 169 -9.37 -19.05 -1.51
C ASN A 169 -8.20 -19.14 -2.52
N GLU A 170 -7.69 -20.35 -2.76
CA GLU A 170 -6.74 -20.62 -3.82
C GLU A 170 -7.41 -20.58 -5.21
N GLY A 171 -7.08 -19.54 -6.00
CA GLY A 171 -7.51 -19.41 -7.39
C GLY A 171 -8.59 -18.35 -7.63
N ILE A 172 -9.24 -17.80 -6.59
CA ILE A 172 -10.19 -16.68 -6.75
C ILE A 172 -9.53 -15.50 -7.47
N MET A 173 -8.36 -15.05 -6.97
CA MET A 173 -7.67 -13.90 -7.55
C MET A 173 -7.23 -14.15 -8.99
N GLU A 174 -6.67 -15.33 -9.28
CA GLU A 174 -6.27 -15.70 -10.64
C GLU A 174 -7.47 -15.74 -11.60
N CYS A 175 -8.60 -16.31 -11.17
CA CYS A 175 -9.84 -16.32 -11.93
C CYS A 175 -10.32 -14.88 -12.19
N LYS A 176 -10.39 -14.03 -11.16
CA LYS A 176 -10.86 -12.65 -11.30
C LYS A 176 -9.98 -11.82 -12.23
N ILE A 177 -8.66 -11.99 -12.17
CA ILE A 177 -7.71 -11.34 -13.11
C ILE A 177 -7.91 -11.83 -14.55
N LYS A 178 -8.23 -13.11 -14.77
CA LYS A 178 -8.53 -13.64 -16.12
C LYS A 178 -9.82 -13.09 -16.69
N VAL A 179 -10.85 -12.91 -15.85
CA VAL A 179 -12.14 -12.33 -16.26
C VAL A 179 -12.01 -10.83 -16.49
N ASP A 180 -11.40 -10.15 -15.53
CA ASP A 180 -11.12 -8.72 -15.58
C ASP A 180 -9.64 -8.46 -15.29
N SER A 181 -8.90 -8.19 -16.36
CA SER A 181 -7.49 -7.80 -16.29
C SER A 181 -7.21 -6.62 -15.35
N CYS A 182 -8.21 -5.79 -15.04
CA CYS A 182 -8.09 -4.66 -14.14
C CYS A 182 -8.32 -5.00 -12.66
N TYR A 183 -8.77 -6.22 -12.34
CA TYR A 183 -9.10 -6.59 -10.95
C TYR A 183 -7.87 -6.60 -10.02
N GLY A 184 -6.70 -6.96 -10.56
CA GLY A 184 -5.43 -6.94 -9.82
C GLY A 184 -4.68 -5.61 -9.90
N ASP A 185 -5.21 -4.63 -10.63
CA ASP A 185 -4.58 -3.32 -10.76
C ASP A 185 -4.77 -2.53 -9.45
N PRO A 186 -3.75 -1.80 -8.96
CA PRO A 186 -3.92 -0.92 -7.80
C PRO A 186 -5.00 0.16 -7.99
N TYR A 187 -5.31 0.51 -9.24
CA TYR A 187 -6.32 1.50 -9.64
C TYR A 187 -7.31 0.88 -10.64
N PRO A 188 -8.20 -0.03 -10.20
CA PRO A 188 -9.06 -0.80 -11.09
C PRO A 188 -10.00 0.08 -11.92
N ASP A 189 -10.51 1.19 -11.35
CA ASP A 189 -11.38 2.13 -12.06
C ASP A 189 -10.64 2.87 -13.20
N LEU A 190 -9.36 3.24 -12.99
CA LEU A 190 -8.51 3.86 -14.03
C LEU A 190 -8.17 2.87 -15.12
N CYS A 191 -7.77 1.64 -14.75
CA CYS A 191 -7.52 0.57 -15.70
C CYS A 191 -8.75 0.31 -16.57
N GLN A 192 -9.94 0.23 -15.96
CA GLN A 192 -11.19 0.05 -16.67
C GLN A 192 -11.50 1.21 -17.60
N ALA A 193 -11.32 2.45 -17.13
CA ALA A 193 -11.51 3.64 -17.96
C ALA A 193 -10.60 3.60 -19.20
N ILE A 194 -9.30 3.31 -19.02
CA ILE A 194 -8.33 3.22 -20.12
C ILE A 194 -8.67 2.08 -21.09
N LYS A 195 -9.01 0.89 -20.58
CA LYS A 195 -9.34 -0.31 -21.36
C LYS A 195 -10.57 -0.11 -22.22
N THR A 196 -11.62 0.48 -21.66
CA THR A 196 -12.89 0.75 -22.36
C THR A 196 -12.90 2.09 -23.09
N SER A 197 -11.87 2.91 -22.90
CA SER A 197 -11.81 4.31 -23.34
C SER A 197 -13.03 5.13 -22.88
N ASP A 198 -13.56 4.82 -21.70
CA ASP A 198 -14.74 5.47 -21.11
C ASP A 198 -14.39 6.13 -19.77
N PRO A 199 -14.32 7.48 -19.69
CA PRO A 199 -13.97 8.17 -18.46
C PRO A 199 -15.05 8.04 -17.38
N SER A 200 -16.28 7.64 -17.71
CA SER A 200 -17.35 7.45 -16.71
C SER A 200 -17.01 6.33 -15.71
N LYS A 201 -16.12 5.40 -16.07
CA LYS A 201 -15.60 4.36 -15.18
C LYS A 201 -14.82 4.92 -13.99
N CYS A 202 -14.33 6.15 -14.07
CA CYS A 202 -13.69 6.85 -12.95
C CYS A 202 -14.67 7.31 -11.86
N LYS A 203 -15.99 7.18 -12.03
CA LYS A 203 -17.02 7.50 -11.00
C LYS A 203 -16.84 8.89 -10.36
N SER A 204 -16.43 9.90 -11.14
CA SER A 204 -16.12 11.26 -10.67
C SER A 204 -14.95 11.36 -9.68
N ASN A 205 -14.06 10.37 -9.63
CA ASN A 205 -12.79 10.48 -8.93
C ASN A 205 -11.82 11.35 -9.77
N ASP A 206 -11.49 12.54 -9.26
CA ASP A 206 -10.66 13.53 -9.96
C ASP A 206 -9.26 13.02 -10.30
N GLU A 207 -8.65 12.19 -9.44
CA GLU A 207 -7.33 11.58 -9.68
C GLU A 207 -7.40 10.55 -10.83
N CYS A 208 -8.44 9.73 -10.87
CA CYS A 208 -8.68 8.81 -11.98
C CYS A 208 -8.92 9.56 -13.30
N LEU A 209 -9.77 10.60 -13.27
CA LEU A 209 -10.06 11.42 -14.45
C LEU A 209 -8.80 12.15 -14.96
N LEU A 210 -7.97 12.67 -14.06
CA LEU A 210 -6.68 13.29 -14.39
C LEU A 210 -5.75 12.30 -15.11
N ASN A 211 -5.50 11.15 -14.49
CA ASN A 211 -4.63 10.11 -15.05
C ASN A 211 -5.14 9.57 -16.39
N TYR A 212 -6.45 9.33 -16.50
CA TYR A 212 -7.10 8.94 -17.75
C TYR A 212 -6.88 10.02 -18.83
N SER A 213 -7.13 11.29 -18.49
CA SER A 213 -7.06 12.41 -19.43
C SER A 213 -5.64 12.60 -19.97
N ILE A 214 -4.63 12.47 -19.13
CA ILE A 214 -3.22 12.55 -19.54
C ILE A 214 -2.85 11.35 -20.43
N THR A 215 -3.21 10.14 -20.01
CA THR A 215 -2.90 8.90 -20.76
C THR A 215 -3.55 8.88 -22.13
N LYS A 216 -4.82 9.31 -22.23
CA LYS A 216 -5.59 9.34 -23.47
C LYS A 216 -5.49 10.67 -24.22
N LYS A 217 -4.76 11.66 -23.67
CA LYS A 217 -4.68 13.04 -24.18
C LYS A 217 -6.07 13.68 -24.43
N SER A 218 -7.00 13.48 -23.50
CA SER A 218 -8.41 13.91 -23.61
C SER A 218 -8.66 15.22 -22.84
N ALA A 219 -8.61 16.36 -23.54
CA ALA A 219 -8.85 17.67 -22.94
C ALA A 219 -10.30 17.84 -22.43
N SER A 220 -11.28 17.22 -23.10
CA SER A 220 -12.68 17.27 -22.68
C SER A 220 -12.92 16.55 -21.36
N THR A 221 -12.16 15.48 -21.08
CA THR A 221 -12.23 14.78 -19.79
C THR A 221 -11.60 15.60 -18.68
N CYS A 222 -10.54 16.39 -18.95
CA CYS A 222 -10.02 17.35 -17.96
C CYS A 222 -11.10 18.32 -17.45
N SER A 223 -12.07 18.69 -18.29
CA SER A 223 -13.20 19.57 -17.90
C SER A 223 -14.24 18.88 -17.02
N GLN A 224 -14.18 17.55 -16.85
CA GLN A 224 -15.06 16.79 -15.95
C GLN A 224 -14.51 16.70 -14.53
N ILE A 225 -13.24 17.07 -14.32
CA ILE A 225 -12.59 17.13 -13.01
C ILE A 225 -13.24 18.25 -12.19
N SER A 226 -13.69 17.91 -10.99
CA SER A 226 -14.46 18.83 -10.13
C SER A 226 -13.60 19.95 -9.55
N GLU A 227 -12.35 19.64 -9.18
CA GLU A 227 -11.43 20.61 -8.64
C GLU A 227 -10.77 21.45 -9.73
N THR A 228 -11.06 22.76 -9.73
CA THR A 228 -10.56 23.71 -10.75
C THR A 228 -9.04 23.68 -10.91
N VAL A 229 -8.29 23.56 -9.81
CA VAL A 229 -6.81 23.54 -9.84
C VAL A 229 -6.30 22.31 -10.60
N ILE A 230 -6.83 21.13 -10.28
CA ILE A 230 -6.48 19.87 -10.94
C ILE A 230 -6.92 19.89 -12.41
N SER A 231 -8.11 20.40 -12.71
CA SER A 231 -8.61 20.55 -14.08
C SER A 231 -7.70 21.43 -14.93
N LYS A 232 -7.22 22.55 -14.36
CA LYS A 232 -6.27 23.46 -15.04
C LYS A 232 -4.92 22.79 -15.27
N ALA A 233 -4.37 22.09 -14.28
CA ALA A 233 -3.13 21.33 -14.47
C ALA A 233 -3.26 20.27 -15.56
N CYS A 234 -4.37 19.51 -15.56
CA CYS A 234 -4.70 18.53 -16.59
C CYS A 234 -4.70 19.14 -18.00
N LEU A 235 -5.40 20.26 -18.17
CA LEU A 235 -5.46 20.98 -19.44
C LEU A 235 -4.07 21.50 -19.86
N SER A 236 -3.25 21.95 -18.91
CA SER A 236 -1.87 22.37 -19.19
C SER A 236 -1.03 21.25 -19.78
N VAL A 237 -1.14 20.04 -19.21
CA VAL A 237 -0.43 18.85 -19.69
C VAL A 237 -0.95 18.42 -21.06
N VAL A 238 -2.26 18.23 -21.20
CA VAL A 238 -2.87 17.65 -22.41
C VAL A 238 -2.74 18.58 -23.63
N ASN A 239 -2.93 19.89 -23.45
CA ASN A 239 -2.90 20.85 -24.54
C ASN A 239 -1.50 21.46 -24.79
N SER A 240 -0.52 21.18 -23.92
CA SER A 240 0.80 21.83 -23.95
C SER A 240 0.72 23.36 -23.90
N ASN A 241 -0.27 23.90 -23.19
CA ASN A 241 -0.50 25.34 -23.04
C ASN A 241 -0.75 25.66 -21.56
N ASP A 242 0.01 26.57 -20.97
CA ASP A 242 -0.05 26.88 -19.54
C ASP A 242 -1.41 27.49 -19.13
N GLN A 243 -2.28 26.64 -18.60
CA GLN A 243 -3.55 27.04 -18.00
C GLN A 243 -3.40 27.39 -16.50
N CYS A 244 -2.29 27.02 -15.86
CA CYS A 244 -2.01 27.35 -14.46
C CYS A 244 -1.79 28.85 -14.27
N ALA A 245 -1.24 29.53 -15.28
CA ALA A 245 -1.13 31.00 -15.33
C ALA A 245 -2.47 31.74 -15.19
N THR A 246 -3.61 31.08 -15.44
CA THR A 246 -4.96 31.68 -15.32
C THR A 246 -5.54 31.67 -13.91
N LEU A 247 -4.91 30.94 -12.97
CA LEU A 247 -5.32 30.88 -11.57
C LEU A 247 -4.83 32.11 -10.78
N PRO A 248 -5.46 32.44 -9.65
CA PRO A 248 -4.95 33.45 -8.72
C PRO A 248 -3.51 33.14 -8.30
N LYS A 249 -2.70 34.20 -8.14
CA LYS A 249 -1.30 34.13 -7.70
C LYS A 249 -1.19 33.81 -6.21
N ASP A 250 -1.59 32.61 -5.84
CA ASP A 250 -1.59 32.07 -4.48
C ASP A 250 -1.32 30.55 -4.50
N ALA A 251 -1.59 29.91 -3.36
CA ALA A 251 -1.48 28.46 -3.17
C ALA A 251 -2.18 27.61 -4.26
N GLN A 252 -3.24 28.10 -4.92
CA GLN A 252 -3.92 27.39 -5.99
C GLN A 252 -3.06 27.30 -7.25
N GLN A 253 -2.39 28.38 -7.62
CA GLN A 253 -1.49 28.40 -8.78
C GLN A 253 -0.24 27.55 -8.50
N ASP A 254 0.32 27.63 -7.30
CA ASP A 254 1.47 26.82 -6.89
C ASP A 254 1.15 25.32 -6.96
N TYR A 255 -0.01 24.92 -6.44
CA TYR A 255 -0.48 23.53 -6.56
C TYR A 255 -0.69 23.09 -8.01
N CYS A 256 -1.24 23.98 -8.86
CA CYS A 256 -1.39 23.71 -10.29
C CYS A 256 -0.04 23.44 -10.95
N TYR A 257 0.97 24.28 -10.69
CA TYR A 257 2.31 24.15 -11.26
C TYR A 257 3.04 22.90 -10.76
N GLN A 258 2.86 22.52 -9.49
CA GLN A 258 3.36 21.23 -9.00
C GLN A 258 2.82 20.06 -9.84
N LEU A 259 1.49 19.96 -9.98
CA LEU A 259 0.86 18.89 -10.76
C LEU A 259 1.29 18.93 -12.22
N TYR A 260 1.25 20.11 -12.85
CA TYR A 260 1.65 20.30 -14.23
C TYR A 260 3.09 19.84 -14.47
N SER A 261 4.02 20.21 -13.59
CA SER A 261 5.43 19.82 -13.67
C SER A 261 5.57 18.30 -13.61
N ILE A 262 4.98 17.65 -12.59
CA ILE A 262 5.05 16.21 -12.37
C ILE A 262 4.49 15.45 -13.59
N TYR A 263 3.27 15.76 -14.02
CA TYR A 263 2.61 15.03 -15.10
C TYR A 263 3.16 15.32 -16.49
N LYS A 264 3.77 16.49 -16.70
CA LYS A 264 4.54 16.78 -17.91
C LYS A 264 5.95 16.20 -17.86
N ASN A 265 6.40 15.73 -16.69
CA ASN A 265 7.77 15.33 -16.40
C ASN A 265 8.79 16.46 -16.73
N ASP A 266 8.44 17.69 -16.37
CA ASP A 266 9.19 18.91 -16.69
C ASP A 266 9.48 19.71 -15.41
N TYR A 267 10.65 19.45 -14.82
CA TYR A 267 11.07 20.10 -13.58
C TYR A 267 11.17 21.63 -13.67
N SER A 268 11.43 22.18 -14.87
CA SER A 268 11.56 23.63 -15.05
C SER A 268 10.24 24.37 -14.80
N SER A 269 9.12 23.65 -14.86
CA SER A 269 7.82 24.20 -14.50
C SER A 269 7.66 24.39 -12.98
N CYS A 270 8.49 23.75 -12.14
CA CYS A 270 8.54 24.03 -10.70
C CYS A 270 9.04 25.46 -10.42
N ASP A 271 9.82 26.06 -11.32
CA ASP A 271 10.29 27.45 -11.19
C ASP A 271 9.15 28.48 -11.28
N GLN A 272 7.95 28.06 -11.71
CA GLN A 272 6.77 28.92 -11.77
C GLN A 272 6.00 29.01 -10.44
N ILE A 273 6.36 28.17 -9.45
CA ILE A 273 5.82 28.23 -8.09
C ILE A 273 6.37 29.49 -7.41
N GLN A 274 5.48 30.35 -6.90
CA GLN A 274 5.86 31.66 -6.40
C GLN A 274 6.45 31.60 -4.99
N ASP A 275 5.84 30.80 -4.13
CA ASP A 275 6.30 30.62 -2.75
C ASP A 275 7.18 29.37 -2.66
N LEU A 276 8.51 29.58 -2.65
CA LEU A 276 9.50 28.50 -2.49
C LEU A 276 9.51 27.90 -1.07
N GLU A 277 8.86 28.54 -0.10
CA GLU A 277 8.64 27.97 1.24
C GLU A 277 7.35 27.13 1.30
N SER A 278 6.53 27.14 0.24
CA SER A 278 5.29 26.37 0.19
C SER A 278 5.54 24.85 0.15
N PRO A 279 4.60 24.04 0.67
CA PRO A 279 4.67 22.59 0.54
C PRO A 279 4.64 22.12 -0.92
N TYR A 280 4.02 22.89 -1.83
CA TYR A 280 3.95 22.54 -3.25
C TYR A 280 5.31 22.66 -3.94
N ALA A 281 6.11 23.67 -3.58
CA ALA A 281 7.50 23.76 -4.03
C ALA A 281 8.29 22.55 -3.54
N LEU A 282 8.25 22.28 -2.22
CA LEU A 282 8.95 21.15 -1.63
C LEU A 282 8.64 19.84 -2.36
N ASP A 283 7.35 19.53 -2.55
CA ASP A 283 6.91 18.29 -3.18
C ASP A 283 7.34 18.22 -4.65
N CYS A 284 7.25 19.33 -5.40
CA CYS A 284 7.66 19.41 -6.82
C CYS A 284 9.15 19.06 -6.98
N TYR A 285 10.02 19.78 -6.27
CA TYR A 285 11.47 19.58 -6.36
C TYR A 285 11.89 18.22 -5.77
N SER A 286 11.27 17.76 -4.69
CA SER A 286 11.57 16.46 -4.08
C SER A 286 11.22 15.30 -5.02
N TYR A 287 10.09 15.38 -5.71
CA TYR A 287 9.70 14.40 -6.74
C TYR A 287 10.80 14.29 -7.81
N PHE A 288 11.26 15.42 -8.35
CA PHE A 288 12.29 15.41 -9.38
C PHE A 288 13.66 14.99 -8.88
N ALA A 289 14.05 15.37 -7.67
CA ALA A 289 15.30 14.92 -7.06
C ALA A 289 15.35 13.38 -6.96
N VAL A 290 14.25 12.76 -6.52
CA VAL A 290 14.14 11.29 -6.41
C VAL A 290 14.12 10.64 -7.80
N THR A 291 13.24 11.09 -8.69
CA THR A 291 13.02 10.43 -9.99
C THR A 291 14.20 10.57 -10.94
N LYS A 292 14.95 11.67 -10.85
CA LYS A 292 16.17 11.90 -11.64
C LYS A 292 17.45 11.44 -10.94
N ASP A 293 17.35 11.00 -9.68
CA ASP A 293 18.49 10.65 -8.84
C ASP A 293 19.52 11.80 -8.75
N ASP A 294 19.02 13.04 -8.61
CA ASP A 294 19.83 14.26 -8.64
C ASP A 294 19.48 15.19 -7.46
N LEU A 295 20.33 15.14 -6.43
CA LEU A 295 20.23 15.98 -5.24
C LEU A 295 20.35 17.48 -5.53
N THR A 296 21.02 17.87 -6.62
CA THR A 296 21.25 19.29 -6.90
C THR A 296 19.97 20.05 -7.21
N ILE A 297 18.90 19.34 -7.58
CA ILE A 297 17.55 19.87 -7.79
C ILE A 297 16.99 20.53 -6.52
N CYS A 298 17.31 20.01 -5.33
CA CYS A 298 16.87 20.62 -4.08
C CYS A 298 17.50 22.00 -3.82
N ASN A 299 18.58 22.40 -4.52
CA ASN A 299 19.25 23.68 -4.30
C ASN A 299 18.41 24.90 -4.69
N ALA A 300 17.36 24.71 -5.51
CA ALA A 300 16.42 25.75 -5.87
C ALA A 300 15.50 26.19 -4.71
N LEU A 301 15.39 25.37 -3.66
CA LEU A 301 14.55 25.66 -2.49
C LEU A 301 15.28 26.53 -1.45
N GLU A 302 14.48 27.25 -0.66
CA GLU A 302 14.93 27.93 0.57
C GLU A 302 15.44 26.93 1.61
N LEU A 303 16.23 27.39 2.58
CA LEU A 303 17.04 26.53 3.46
C LEU A 303 16.26 25.40 4.15
N ASP A 304 15.15 25.72 4.81
CA ASP A 304 14.36 24.72 5.55
C ASP A 304 13.72 23.69 4.60
N GLN A 305 13.17 24.14 3.47
CA GLN A 305 12.59 23.26 2.46
C GLN A 305 13.65 22.42 1.73
N ARG A 306 14.84 22.97 1.52
CA ARG A 306 15.98 22.25 0.95
C ARG A 306 16.37 21.07 1.83
N TRP A 307 16.43 21.24 3.14
CA TRP A 307 16.74 20.14 4.06
C TRP A 307 15.63 19.08 4.10
N ALA A 308 14.37 19.50 4.00
CA ALA A 308 13.24 18.59 3.85
C ALA A 308 13.33 17.78 2.53
N CYS A 309 13.71 18.43 1.43
CA CYS A 309 13.92 17.79 0.12
C CYS A 309 15.03 16.74 0.17
N TYR A 310 16.17 17.08 0.78
CA TYR A 310 17.26 16.13 1.02
C TYR A 310 16.85 14.94 1.89
N THR A 311 16.03 15.19 2.91
CA THR A 311 15.49 14.13 3.77
C THR A 311 14.56 13.22 2.98
N HIS A 312 13.64 13.78 2.22
CA HIS A 312 12.73 13.01 1.38
C HIS A 312 13.50 12.17 0.36
N TYR A 313 14.50 12.76 -0.31
CA TYR A 313 15.37 12.05 -1.23
C TYR A 313 16.05 10.84 -0.57
N ALA A 314 16.70 11.03 0.58
CA ALA A 314 17.42 9.96 1.26
C ALA A 314 16.50 8.82 1.72
N LEU A 315 15.32 9.18 2.25
CA LEU A 315 14.34 8.21 2.72
C LEU A 315 13.63 7.48 1.59
N THR A 316 13.50 8.06 0.40
CA THR A 316 12.83 7.40 -0.73
C THR A 316 13.80 6.54 -1.55
N THR A 317 15.02 7.04 -1.79
CA THR A 317 16.02 6.36 -2.63
C THR A 317 16.90 5.36 -1.88
N GLY A 318 17.01 5.49 -0.56
CA GLY A 318 18.00 4.76 0.22
C GLY A 318 19.42 5.30 0.07
N ASN A 319 19.60 6.49 -0.52
CA ASN A 319 20.89 7.16 -0.61
C ASN A 319 21.13 8.11 0.58
N LEU A 320 22.01 7.71 1.50
CA LEU A 320 22.37 8.48 2.71
C LEU A 320 23.01 9.84 2.39
N GLU A 321 23.51 10.04 1.18
CA GLU A 321 24.09 11.31 0.74
C GLU A 321 23.10 12.48 0.88
N GLY A 322 21.79 12.24 0.74
CA GLY A 322 20.78 13.28 1.00
C GLY A 322 20.89 13.85 2.42
N CYS A 323 20.92 12.98 3.45
CA CYS A 323 21.13 13.44 4.82
C CYS A 323 22.51 14.09 5.03
N ALA A 324 23.54 13.62 4.32
CA ALA A 324 24.88 14.17 4.43
C ALA A 324 24.99 15.61 3.89
N ASN A 325 24.14 15.98 2.92
CA ASN A 325 24.06 17.32 2.33
C ASN A 325 23.29 18.34 3.18
N ILE A 326 22.61 17.91 4.24
CA ILE A 326 22.00 18.83 5.21
C ILE A 326 23.12 19.57 5.95
N HIS A 327 23.03 20.90 6.02
CA HIS A 327 24.08 21.76 6.57
C HIS A 327 24.39 21.40 8.03
N LEU A 328 25.66 21.48 8.43
CA LEU A 328 26.13 21.15 9.79
C LEU A 328 25.58 22.07 10.89
N LEU A 329 24.92 23.17 10.55
CA LEU A 329 24.24 24.05 11.52
C LEU A 329 22.79 23.65 11.75
N ALA A 330 22.25 22.76 10.91
CA ALA A 330 20.89 22.22 11.02
C ALA A 330 20.91 20.89 11.77
N ASP A 331 21.59 20.86 12.92
CA ASP A 331 21.90 19.62 13.65
C ASP A 331 20.67 18.75 13.91
N SER A 332 19.54 19.36 14.30
CA SER A 332 18.29 18.63 14.53
C SER A 332 17.73 17.99 13.25
N SER A 333 17.70 18.72 12.14
CA SER A 333 17.19 18.21 10.85
C SER A 333 18.10 17.11 10.30
N ARG A 334 19.42 17.30 10.40
CA ARG A 334 20.42 16.33 9.96
C ARG A 334 20.37 15.06 10.79
N PHE A 335 20.30 15.19 12.12
CA PHE A 335 20.13 14.07 13.03
C PHE A 335 18.84 13.29 12.71
N GLN A 336 17.70 13.99 12.58
CA GLN A 336 16.42 13.35 12.31
C GLN A 336 16.44 12.59 10.97
N CYS A 337 17.05 13.16 9.93
CA CYS A 337 17.22 12.48 8.64
C CYS A 337 18.02 11.18 8.79
N ILE A 338 19.21 11.25 9.40
CA ILE A 338 20.09 10.09 9.59
C ILE A 338 19.39 9.02 10.45
N PHE A 339 18.70 9.43 11.50
CA PHE A 339 17.99 8.54 12.40
C PHE A 339 16.86 7.77 11.70
N GLU A 340 15.99 8.48 10.98
CA GLU A 340 14.89 7.83 10.25
C GLU A 340 15.39 7.00 9.07
N TYR A 341 16.45 7.43 8.41
CA TYR A 341 17.14 6.62 7.38
C TYR A 341 17.62 5.30 7.98
N ALA A 342 18.37 5.37 9.08
CA ALA A 342 18.95 4.20 9.73
C ALA A 342 17.88 3.21 10.18
N LYS A 343 16.75 3.71 10.73
CA LYS A 343 15.60 2.88 11.11
C LYS A 343 14.92 2.25 9.91
N LYS A 344 14.62 3.04 8.86
CA LYS A 344 13.90 2.57 7.68
C LYS A 344 14.64 1.44 6.98
N TYR A 345 15.95 1.59 6.81
CA TYR A 345 16.79 0.65 6.07
C TYR A 345 17.58 -0.33 6.94
N GLY A 346 17.37 -0.33 8.26
CA GLY A 346 18.12 -1.19 9.18
C GLY A 346 19.63 -0.94 9.20
N ASN A 347 20.07 0.23 8.73
CA ASN A 347 21.48 0.54 8.54
C ASN A 347 22.02 1.24 9.79
N ALA A 348 22.43 0.46 10.79
CA ALA A 348 23.00 0.99 12.03
C ALA A 348 24.28 1.81 11.78
N ALA A 349 25.05 1.51 10.74
CA ALA A 349 26.26 2.26 10.39
C ALA A 349 25.96 3.69 9.89
N ALA A 350 24.75 3.98 9.42
CA ALA A 350 24.35 5.34 9.05
C ALA A 350 24.48 6.32 10.23
N CYS A 351 24.28 5.87 11.47
CA CYS A 351 24.48 6.68 12.67
C CYS A 351 25.92 7.20 12.83
N ASN A 352 26.91 6.63 12.14
CA ASN A 352 28.29 7.14 12.10
C ASN A 352 28.39 8.54 11.47
N TYR A 353 27.42 8.94 10.65
CA TYR A 353 27.38 10.26 10.00
C TYR A 353 27.01 11.40 10.96
N ILE A 354 26.50 11.09 12.16
CA ILE A 354 26.33 12.05 13.25
C ILE A 354 27.73 12.47 13.72
N PRO A 355 28.04 13.77 13.86
CA PRO A 355 29.36 14.25 14.26
C PRO A 355 29.95 13.55 15.50
N SER A 356 31.27 13.33 15.53
CA SER A 356 31.94 12.60 16.62
C SER A 356 31.92 13.33 17.96
N ASN A 357 31.78 14.66 17.94
CA ASN A 357 31.56 15.48 19.13
C ASN A 357 30.13 15.37 19.69
N ASP A 358 29.18 14.79 18.95
CA ASP A 358 27.81 14.54 19.39
C ASP A 358 27.58 13.04 19.68
N LEU A 359 28.33 12.54 20.66
CA LEU A 359 28.25 11.14 21.08
C LEU A 359 26.87 10.76 21.64
N ALA A 360 26.14 11.73 22.22
CA ALA A 360 24.83 11.50 22.80
C ALA A 360 23.80 11.13 21.72
N ASN A 361 23.65 11.97 20.69
CA ASN A 361 22.73 11.69 19.59
C ASN A 361 23.16 10.45 18.79
N ARG A 362 24.46 10.23 18.61
CA ARG A 362 24.96 9.01 17.98
C ARG A 362 24.51 7.74 18.73
N LYS A 363 24.61 7.72 20.06
CA LYS A 363 24.15 6.60 20.90
C LYS A 363 22.63 6.44 20.83
N ILE A 364 21.87 7.54 20.86
CA ILE A 364 20.41 7.52 20.68
C ILE A 364 20.05 6.89 19.32
N CYS A 365 20.79 7.25 18.27
CA CYS A 365 20.59 6.69 16.94
C CYS A 365 20.81 5.17 16.91
N TYR A 366 21.95 4.69 17.40
CA TYR A 366 22.20 3.25 17.49
C TYR A 366 21.13 2.54 18.32
N GLN A 367 20.73 3.12 19.46
CA GLN A 367 19.68 2.56 20.30
C GLN A 367 18.35 2.41 19.56
N GLY A 368 17.94 3.45 18.83
CA GLY A 368 16.69 3.42 18.06
C GLY A 368 16.71 2.35 16.98
N VAL A 369 17.81 2.20 16.25
CA VAL A 369 17.91 1.27 15.11
C VAL A 369 18.08 -0.18 15.59
N ILE A 370 18.99 -0.41 16.55
CA ILE A 370 19.38 -1.76 16.97
C ILE A 370 18.39 -2.35 17.97
N ILE A 371 17.83 -1.55 18.87
CA ILE A 371 17.01 -2.06 19.98
C ILE A 371 15.52 -1.80 19.76
N TYR A 372 15.13 -0.56 19.39
CA TYR A 372 13.72 -0.18 19.38
C TYR A 372 13.00 -0.36 18.04
N SER A 373 13.72 -0.33 16.92
CA SER A 373 13.16 -0.43 15.56
C SER A 373 13.91 -1.47 14.75
N ASN A 374 14.18 -2.62 15.38
CA ASN A 374 15.05 -3.66 14.83
C ASN A 374 14.36 -4.57 13.81
N ALA A 375 13.06 -4.38 13.52
CA ALA A 375 12.32 -5.20 12.56
C ALA A 375 12.94 -5.23 11.15
N ASN A 376 13.69 -4.19 10.78
CA ASN A 376 14.41 -4.10 9.51
C ASN A 376 15.93 -4.20 9.65
N LEU A 377 16.46 -4.48 10.85
CA LEU A 377 17.90 -4.45 11.13
C LEU A 377 18.68 -5.37 10.18
N ASP A 378 19.61 -4.81 9.42
CA ASP A 378 20.47 -5.58 8.52
C ASP A 378 21.87 -5.73 9.14
N TRP A 379 22.21 -6.98 9.47
CA TRP A 379 23.43 -7.32 10.19
C TRP A 379 24.71 -7.01 9.40
N HIS A 380 24.62 -6.89 8.07
CA HIS A 380 25.78 -6.55 7.24
C HIS A 380 26.36 -5.17 7.59
N TYR A 381 25.54 -4.27 8.13
CA TYR A 381 26.00 -2.94 8.58
C TYR A 381 26.60 -2.95 10.00
N CYS A 382 26.44 -4.03 10.78
CA CYS A 382 26.91 -4.06 12.17
C CYS A 382 28.44 -3.96 12.28
N ALA A 383 29.17 -4.52 11.31
CA ALA A 383 30.64 -4.44 11.28
C ALA A 383 31.16 -3.01 11.11
N ASP A 384 30.37 -2.14 10.48
CA ASP A 384 30.74 -0.75 10.21
C ASP A 384 30.36 0.20 11.36
N VAL A 385 29.67 -0.27 12.40
CA VAL A 385 29.32 0.54 13.58
C VAL A 385 30.59 0.93 14.35
N LEU A 386 30.86 2.24 14.46
CA LEU A 386 32.12 2.76 15.01
C LEU A 386 32.33 2.50 16.50
N LEU A 387 31.26 2.29 17.28
CA LEU A 387 31.35 2.05 18.72
C LEU A 387 31.28 0.53 18.98
N PRO A 388 32.36 -0.12 19.47
CA PRO A 388 32.42 -1.57 19.64
C PRO A 388 31.23 -2.15 20.44
N ASP A 389 30.86 -1.51 21.56
CA ASP A 389 29.71 -1.93 22.37
C ASP A 389 28.39 -1.97 21.56
N TRP A 390 28.22 -1.04 20.62
CA TRP A 390 27.02 -0.98 19.77
C TRP A 390 27.11 -1.94 18.59
N SER A 391 28.31 -2.18 18.04
CA SER A 391 28.52 -3.22 17.03
C SER A 391 28.18 -4.61 17.59
N ASN A 392 28.67 -4.92 18.80
CA ASN A 392 28.39 -6.19 19.49
C ASN A 392 26.88 -6.35 19.77
N LYS A 393 26.20 -5.27 20.21
CA LYS A 393 24.74 -5.27 20.39
C LYS A 393 24.00 -5.47 19.07
N CYS A 394 24.46 -4.85 17.99
CA CYS A 394 23.89 -4.99 16.65
C CYS A 394 23.89 -6.45 16.20
N PHE A 395 25.03 -7.13 16.28
CA PHE A 395 25.12 -8.56 15.94
C PHE A 395 24.24 -9.44 16.84
N ASN A 396 24.16 -9.13 18.13
CA ASN A 396 23.31 -9.88 19.08
C ASN A 396 21.81 -9.75 18.73
N GLU A 397 21.32 -8.54 18.48
CA GLU A 397 19.93 -8.34 18.08
C GLU A 397 19.62 -8.95 16.71
N ALA A 398 20.54 -8.82 15.75
CA ALA A 398 20.39 -9.46 14.44
C ALA A 398 20.32 -10.99 14.52
N ALA A 399 21.19 -11.63 15.32
CA ALA A 399 21.18 -13.07 15.52
C ALA A 399 19.81 -13.57 16.01
N LYS A 400 19.17 -12.83 16.92
CA LYS A 400 17.82 -13.15 17.43
C LYS A 400 16.76 -13.04 16.34
N LEU A 401 16.81 -11.97 15.55
CA LEU A 401 15.82 -11.68 14.50
C LEU A 401 15.86 -12.71 13.37
N GLU A 402 17.06 -13.01 12.87
CA GLU A 402 17.29 -13.96 11.78
C GLU A 402 17.21 -15.42 12.23
N LYS A 403 17.17 -15.67 13.55
CA LYS A 403 17.29 -17.00 14.15
C LYS A 403 18.55 -17.74 13.66
N ASP A 404 19.66 -16.99 13.61
CA ASP A 404 20.96 -17.47 13.13
C ASP A 404 22.07 -17.11 14.12
N VAL A 405 22.52 -18.11 14.90
CA VAL A 405 23.62 -17.96 15.87
C VAL A 405 24.98 -17.70 15.20
N SER A 406 25.14 -18.04 13.92
CA SER A 406 26.39 -17.82 13.19
C SER A 406 26.68 -16.34 12.96
N ILE A 407 25.67 -15.48 13.07
CA ILE A 407 25.84 -14.02 13.07
C ILE A 407 26.72 -13.57 14.25
N CYS A 408 26.67 -14.26 15.40
CA CYS A 408 27.55 -13.98 16.53
C CYS A 408 29.03 -14.19 16.19
N ASP A 409 29.38 -15.05 15.22
CA ASP A 409 30.76 -15.30 14.81
C ASP A 409 31.38 -14.13 14.04
N LYS A 410 30.61 -13.09 13.74
CA LYS A 410 31.10 -11.84 13.15
C LYS A 410 31.65 -10.87 14.19
N ILE A 411 31.42 -11.14 15.49
CA ILE A 411 31.97 -10.34 16.58
C ILE A 411 33.46 -10.68 16.75
N SER A 412 34.32 -9.67 16.68
CA SER A 412 35.78 -9.85 16.76
C SER A 412 36.28 -10.20 18.16
N GLU A 413 35.57 -9.75 19.20
CA GLU A 413 35.96 -9.98 20.59
C GLU A 413 35.39 -11.31 21.10
N ALA A 414 36.25 -12.29 21.41
CA ALA A 414 35.84 -13.63 21.82
C ALA A 414 34.85 -13.64 23.01
N TYR A 415 35.05 -12.74 23.98
CA TYR A 415 34.13 -12.61 25.12
C TYR A 415 32.73 -12.14 24.70
N ALA A 416 32.64 -11.14 23.82
CA ALA A 416 31.36 -10.64 23.32
C ALA A 416 30.69 -11.62 22.34
N GLN A 417 31.48 -12.34 21.55
CA GLN A 417 31.00 -13.44 20.70
C GLN A 417 30.32 -14.52 21.54
N GLU A 418 30.96 -14.99 22.62
CA GLU A 418 30.40 -15.99 23.51
C GLU A 418 29.12 -15.49 24.21
N ALA A 419 29.14 -14.24 24.70
CA ALA A 419 27.96 -13.62 25.30
C ALA A 419 26.77 -13.53 24.32
N CYS A 420 27.03 -13.29 23.04
CA CYS A 420 26.01 -13.31 21.98
C CYS A 420 25.39 -14.70 21.82
N LYS A 421 26.21 -15.77 21.78
CA LYS A 421 25.75 -17.16 21.65
C LYS A 421 24.87 -17.58 22.83
N ILE A 422 25.30 -17.27 24.06
CA ILE A 422 24.51 -17.55 25.27
C ILE A 422 23.18 -16.78 25.24
N ALA A 423 23.20 -15.49 24.89
CA ALA A 423 21.98 -14.68 24.80
C ALA A 423 21.01 -15.18 23.73
N TYR A 424 21.53 -15.71 22.62
CA TYR A 424 20.73 -16.36 21.58
C TYR A 424 20.02 -17.61 22.11
N GLU A 425 20.76 -18.53 22.76
CA GLU A 425 20.21 -19.77 23.33
C GLU A 425 19.09 -19.50 24.35
N VAL A 426 19.29 -18.53 25.25
CA VAL A 426 18.27 -18.14 26.25
C VAL A 426 16.98 -17.64 25.60
N ASN A 427 17.05 -16.98 24.44
CA ASN A 427 15.86 -16.50 23.74
C ASN A 427 15.12 -17.61 22.98
N GLN A 428 15.79 -18.69 22.57
CA GLN A 428 15.13 -19.83 21.92
C GLN A 428 14.29 -20.68 22.89
N THR A 429 14.54 -20.55 24.19
CA THR A 429 13.80 -21.28 25.22
C THR A 429 12.50 -20.61 25.70
N LYS A 430 12.20 -19.40 25.20
CA LYS A 430 10.99 -18.64 25.52
C LYS A 430 10.00 -18.72 24.37
#